data_AF-A0A9X4B4Z3-F1
#
_entry.id   AF-A0A9X4B4Z3-F1
#
_cell.length_a   1.000
_cell.length_b   1.000
_cell.length_c   1.000
_cell.angle_alpha   90.00
_cell.angle_beta   90.00
_cell.angle_gamma   90.00
#
_symmetry.space_group_name_H-M   'P 1'
#
loop_
_entity.id
_entity.type
_entity.pdbx_description
1 polymer ?
#
loop_
_entity_poly.entity_id
_entity_poly.type
_entity_poly.pdbx_seq_one_letter_code
_entity_poly.pdbx_strand_id
1 'polypeptide(L)'
;MTAGNIKFDTASGTIMDLQTLLAKFVTGENGQFLNLTTDNVTISNALIKDVIAKSISVEDLKASTISTNKFKIASDNGGIEIVGATQQFKDKNNKVRIQMGQDTQGNFNFILRGEDGTTTLIDHTGIKEKAIADKLIKSNMVADNTIGEQQINYSSLVTGLNKDTNTSLIQASKVAIDLT
;
A
#
# COMPACT_ATOMS: atom_id res chain seq x y z
N MET A 1 13.47 63.79 -4.02
CA MET A 1 13.47 63.99 -5.48
C MET A 1 12.02 64.17 -5.90
N THR A 2 11.68 65.31 -6.49
CA THR A 2 10.30 65.64 -6.86
C THR A 2 9.98 64.98 -8.20
N ALA A 3 8.95 64.13 -8.25
CA ALA A 3 8.52 63.45 -9.47
C ALA A 3 7.79 64.44 -10.39
N GLY A 4 8.32 64.67 -11.59
CA GLY A 4 7.65 65.41 -12.66
C GLY A 4 6.76 64.51 -13.53
N ASN A 5 5.64 65.05 -13.99
CA ASN A 5 4.63 64.40 -14.82
C ASN A 5 5.22 63.68 -16.04
N ILE A 6 4.58 62.59 -16.47
CA ILE A 6 4.88 61.88 -17.73
C ILE A 6 3.70 62.08 -18.68
N LYS A 7 3.93 62.79 -19.77
CA LYS A 7 3.00 62.91 -20.90
C LYS A 7 3.76 62.49 -22.16
N PHE A 8 3.15 61.67 -23.01
CA PHE A 8 3.70 61.33 -24.32
C PHE A 8 2.67 61.67 -25.40
N ASP A 9 3.08 62.49 -26.38
CA ASP A 9 2.23 62.92 -27.51
C ASP A 9 2.44 62.02 -28.74
N THR A 10 3.69 61.66 -29.01
CA THR A 10 4.14 60.52 -29.85
C THR A 10 5.63 60.32 -29.54
N ALA A 11 6.10 59.07 -29.47
CA ALA A 11 7.50 58.75 -29.22
C ALA A 11 8.09 57.94 -30.39
N SER A 12 9.13 58.46 -31.03
CA SER A 12 9.83 57.79 -32.12
C SER A 12 11.35 57.97 -32.00
N GLY A 13 12.07 56.86 -32.04
CA GLY A 13 13.54 56.82 -31.97
C GLY A 13 14.03 55.38 -32.09
N THR A 14 15.28 55.19 -32.49
CA THR A 14 15.83 53.85 -32.77
C THR A 14 16.00 53.01 -31.50
N ILE A 15 16.21 53.63 -30.34
CA ILE A 15 16.43 52.94 -29.05
C ILE A 15 15.71 53.73 -27.94
N MET A 16 14.91 53.05 -27.13
CA MET A 16 14.26 53.59 -25.92
C MET A 16 14.74 52.79 -24.69
N ASP A 17 15.11 53.49 -23.62
CA ASP A 17 15.56 52.85 -22.38
C ASP A 17 14.38 52.27 -21.57
N LEU A 18 14.35 50.95 -21.46
CA LEU A 18 13.31 50.19 -20.78
C LEU A 18 13.29 50.42 -19.26
N GLN A 19 14.44 50.68 -18.62
CA GLN A 19 14.51 50.85 -17.16
C GLN A 19 13.71 52.08 -16.69
N THR A 20 13.77 53.16 -17.47
CA THR A 20 13.02 54.39 -17.21
C THR A 20 11.50 54.17 -17.34
N LEU A 21 11.06 53.27 -18.23
CA LEU A 21 9.66 52.90 -18.42
C LEU A 21 9.11 52.06 -17.24
N LEU A 22 9.90 51.07 -16.77
CA LEU A 22 9.50 50.19 -15.67
C LEU A 22 9.51 50.91 -14.31
N ALA A 23 10.51 51.77 -14.04
CA ALA A 23 10.68 52.41 -12.73
C ALA A 23 9.59 53.46 -12.40
N LYS A 24 9.03 54.11 -13.42
CA LYS A 24 8.01 55.16 -13.26
C LYS A 24 6.56 54.65 -13.28
N PHE A 25 6.30 53.42 -13.75
CA PHE A 25 4.97 52.79 -13.77
C PHE A 25 4.57 52.17 -12.41
N VAL A 26 5.55 51.80 -11.57
CA VAL A 26 5.34 51.12 -10.28
C VAL A 26 5.09 52.09 -9.11
N THR A 27 5.39 53.39 -9.26
CA THR A 27 5.53 54.32 -8.12
C THR A 27 4.60 55.54 -8.13
N GLY A 28 3.57 55.58 -8.98
CA GLY A 28 2.61 56.69 -9.08
C GLY A 28 1.35 56.54 -8.22
N GLU A 29 0.93 57.63 -7.58
CA GLU A 29 -0.15 57.85 -6.59
C GLU A 29 -1.54 57.25 -6.87
N ASN A 30 -1.80 56.70 -8.06
CA ASN A 30 -3.01 55.95 -8.39
C ASN A 30 -2.58 54.64 -9.03
N GLY A 31 -2.52 53.57 -8.23
CA GLY A 31 -1.89 52.30 -8.58
C GLY A 31 -2.27 51.79 -9.98
N GLN A 32 -1.36 51.94 -10.93
CA GLN A 32 -1.47 51.30 -12.24
C GLN A 32 -0.92 49.88 -12.11
N PHE A 33 -1.82 48.91 -12.16
CA PHE A 33 -1.45 47.51 -12.09
C PHE A 33 -0.87 47.06 -13.42
N LEU A 34 0.33 46.49 -13.36
CA LEU A 34 0.89 45.75 -14.49
C LEU A 34 0.17 44.39 -14.56
N ASN A 35 -0.88 44.31 -15.37
CA ASN A 35 -1.62 43.06 -15.59
C ASN A 35 -0.75 42.13 -16.45
N LEU A 36 0.00 41.23 -15.82
CA LEU A 36 0.77 40.19 -16.49
C LEU A 36 0.00 38.88 -16.40
N THR A 37 -0.32 38.32 -17.55
CA THR A 37 -1.02 37.03 -17.73
C THR A 37 -0.21 36.18 -18.69
N THR A 38 -0.60 34.91 -18.85
CA THR A 38 -0.02 34.04 -19.89
C THR A 38 -0.25 34.57 -21.30
N ASP A 39 -1.24 35.45 -21.50
CA ASP A 39 -1.67 35.89 -22.81
C ASP A 39 -0.91 37.13 -23.30
N ASN A 40 -0.31 37.91 -22.40
CA ASN A 40 0.37 39.17 -22.72
C ASN A 40 1.86 39.22 -22.31
N VAL A 41 2.42 38.09 -21.85
CA VAL A 41 3.86 37.97 -21.55
C VAL A 41 4.45 36.73 -22.18
N THR A 42 5.60 36.89 -22.85
CA THR A 42 6.46 35.78 -23.24
C THR A 42 7.29 35.34 -22.03
N ILE A 43 6.75 34.41 -21.24
CA ILE A 43 7.47 33.82 -20.10
C ILE A 43 8.27 32.62 -20.62
N SER A 44 9.54 32.51 -20.24
CA SER A 44 10.37 31.35 -20.61
C SER A 44 9.74 30.04 -20.12
N ASN A 45 9.69 29.03 -20.99
CA ASN A 45 9.15 27.71 -20.69
C ASN A 45 9.80 27.06 -19.45
N ALA A 46 11.07 27.37 -19.18
CA ALA A 46 11.77 26.87 -17.99
C ALA A 46 11.18 27.44 -16.68
N LEU A 47 10.78 28.72 -16.66
CA LEU A 47 10.20 29.36 -15.48
C LEU A 47 8.76 28.88 -15.22
N ILE A 48 7.97 28.69 -16.28
CA ILE A 48 6.61 28.13 -16.17
C ILE A 48 6.66 26.70 -15.61
N LYS A 49 7.56 25.86 -16.11
CA LYS A 49 7.73 24.49 -15.61
C LYS A 49 8.08 24.46 -14.12
N ASP A 50 8.97 25.35 -13.68
CA ASP A 50 9.42 25.38 -12.29
C ASP A 50 8.31 25.87 -11.34
N VAL A 51 7.50 26.86 -11.76
CA VAL A 51 6.37 27.38 -10.96
C VAL A 51 5.22 26.38 -10.91
N ILE A 52 4.86 25.77 -12.04
CA ILE A 52 3.79 24.76 -12.10
C ILE A 52 4.21 23.52 -11.30
N ALA A 53 5.43 23.02 -11.47
CA ALA A 53 5.92 21.85 -10.72
C ALA A 53 5.91 22.08 -9.20
N LYS A 54 6.23 23.30 -8.73
CA LYS A 54 6.15 23.67 -7.30
C LYS A 54 4.72 23.75 -6.76
N SER A 55 3.73 23.89 -7.64
CA SER A 55 2.34 24.15 -7.26
C SER A 55 1.41 22.95 -7.46
N ILE A 56 1.88 21.83 -8.03
CA ILE A 56 1.08 20.61 -8.19
C ILE A 56 1.06 19.84 -6.85
N SER A 57 -0.12 19.71 -6.26
CA SER A 57 -0.38 18.81 -5.14
C SER A 57 -0.81 17.42 -5.64
N VAL A 58 -0.90 16.43 -4.73
CA VAL A 58 -1.49 15.11 -5.05
C VAL A 58 -2.97 15.24 -5.42
N GLU A 59 -3.68 16.23 -4.88
CA GLU A 59 -5.11 16.47 -5.17
C GLU A 59 -5.32 16.95 -6.63
N ASP A 60 -4.33 17.64 -7.19
CA ASP A 60 -4.37 18.09 -8.59
C ASP A 60 -4.14 16.95 -9.59
N LEU A 61 -3.67 15.79 -9.11
CA LEU A 61 -3.35 14.64 -9.95
C LEU A 61 -4.62 13.89 -10.37
N LYS A 62 -5.18 14.24 -11.54
CA LYS A 62 -6.25 13.47 -12.21
C LYS A 62 -5.71 12.21 -12.89
N ALA A 63 -5.16 11.28 -12.13
CA ALA A 63 -4.66 10.01 -12.67
C ALA A 63 -5.77 8.93 -12.71
N SER A 64 -5.94 8.26 -13.85
CA SER A 64 -6.79 7.06 -13.93
C SER A 64 -6.12 5.85 -13.28
N THR A 65 -4.80 5.73 -13.41
CA THR A 65 -4.00 4.63 -12.85
C THR A 65 -2.65 5.16 -12.39
N ILE A 66 -2.18 4.74 -11.21
CA ILE A 66 -0.85 5.04 -10.71
C ILE A 66 0.03 3.82 -10.89
N SER A 67 1.17 3.98 -11.58
CA SER A 67 2.12 2.88 -11.77
C SER A 67 2.94 2.69 -10.50
N THR A 68 2.73 1.57 -9.81
CA THR A 68 3.50 1.15 -8.64
C THR A 68 4.94 0.74 -8.99
N ASN A 69 5.25 0.54 -10.26
CA ASN A 69 6.64 0.41 -10.77
C ASN A 69 7.38 1.76 -10.77
N LYS A 70 6.65 2.88 -10.85
CA LYS A 70 7.22 4.24 -10.87
C LYS A 70 7.13 4.94 -9.52
N PHE A 71 6.09 4.62 -8.73
CA PHE A 71 5.82 5.25 -7.45
C PHE A 71 5.70 4.18 -6.36
N LYS A 72 6.38 4.41 -5.24
CA LYS A 72 6.19 3.64 -4.01
C LYS A 72 5.00 4.22 -3.24
N ILE A 73 4.04 3.38 -2.89
CA ILE A 73 2.96 3.75 -1.97
C ILE A 73 3.30 3.15 -0.61
N ALA A 74 3.43 3.96 0.43
CA ALA A 74 3.73 3.49 1.77
C ALA A 74 3.06 4.34 2.84
N SER A 75 2.74 3.75 3.99
CA SER A 75 2.34 4.52 5.17
C SER A 75 3.56 5.16 5.83
N ASP A 76 3.37 6.29 6.51
CA ASP A 76 4.46 7.04 7.17
C ASP A 76 5.22 6.18 8.20
N ASN A 77 4.51 5.25 8.84
CA ASN A 77 5.08 4.31 9.81
C ASN A 77 5.65 3.02 9.17
N GLY A 78 5.63 2.89 7.84
CA GLY A 78 6.12 1.72 7.11
C GLY A 78 5.25 0.46 7.22
N GLY A 79 4.10 0.52 7.89
CA GLY A 79 3.19 -0.62 8.09
C GLY A 79 2.52 -1.14 6.82
N ILE A 80 2.38 -0.33 5.78
CA ILE A 80 1.92 -0.74 4.44
C ILE A 80 2.95 -0.30 3.41
N GLU A 81 3.25 -1.16 2.44
CA GLU A 81 4.13 -0.86 1.33
C GLU A 81 3.67 -1.55 0.04
N ILE A 82 3.58 -0.80 -1.07
CA ILE A 82 3.26 -1.30 -2.41
C ILE A 82 4.36 -0.82 -3.36
N VAL A 83 5.11 -1.76 -3.92
CA VAL A 83 6.21 -1.51 -4.86
C VAL A 83 6.14 -2.52 -5.98
N GLY A 84 6.05 -2.02 -7.22
CA GLY A 84 5.81 -2.83 -8.40
C GLY A 84 4.59 -3.74 -8.23
N ALA A 85 4.77 -5.04 -8.44
CA ALA A 85 3.73 -6.05 -8.27
C ALA A 85 3.66 -6.64 -6.85
N THR A 86 4.40 -6.12 -5.87
CA THR A 86 4.47 -6.66 -4.50
C THR A 86 3.81 -5.72 -3.49
N GLN A 87 2.99 -6.28 -2.60
CA GLN A 87 2.29 -5.59 -1.52
C GLN A 87 2.67 -6.22 -0.19
N GLN A 88 2.99 -5.42 0.82
CA GLN A 88 3.43 -5.87 2.12
C GLN A 88 2.73 -5.12 3.26
N PHE A 89 2.40 -5.85 4.31
CA PHE A 89 1.95 -5.32 5.59
C PHE A 89 2.99 -5.68 6.66
N LYS A 90 3.51 -4.68 7.36
CA LYS A 90 4.61 -4.82 8.33
C LYS A 90 4.13 -4.45 9.74
N ASP A 91 4.68 -5.09 10.76
CA ASP A 91 4.44 -4.66 12.15
C ASP A 91 5.37 -3.49 12.54
N LYS A 92 5.20 -2.99 13.78
CA LYS A 92 6.01 -1.93 14.37
C LYS A 92 7.52 -2.22 14.41
N ASN A 93 7.92 -3.48 14.26
CA ASN A 93 9.32 -3.91 14.25
C ASN A 93 9.82 -4.17 12.82
N ASN A 94 9.11 -3.66 11.80
CA ASN A 94 9.39 -3.86 10.37
C ASN A 94 9.33 -5.33 9.91
N LYS A 95 8.69 -6.22 10.65
CA LYS A 95 8.53 -7.61 10.21
C LYS A 95 7.34 -7.72 9.27
N VAL A 96 7.54 -8.35 8.11
CA VAL A 96 6.46 -8.61 7.16
C VAL A 96 5.49 -9.62 7.75
N ARG A 97 4.23 -9.22 7.86
CA ARG A 97 3.11 -10.00 8.42
C ARG A 97 2.27 -10.61 7.31
N ILE A 98 2.07 -9.83 6.24
CA ILE A 98 1.36 -10.25 5.03
C ILE A 98 2.21 -9.79 3.86
N GLN A 99 2.39 -10.66 2.88
CA GLN A 99 2.90 -10.27 1.57
C GLN A 99 2.05 -10.92 0.48
N MET A 100 1.76 -10.15 -0.57
CA MET A 100 0.97 -10.57 -1.72
C MET A 100 1.58 -10.03 -3.01
N GLY A 101 1.40 -10.76 -4.10
CA GLY A 101 1.86 -10.36 -5.42
C GLY A 101 3.14 -11.07 -5.84
N GLN A 102 3.98 -10.40 -6.62
CA GLN A 102 5.16 -11.02 -7.21
C GLN A 102 6.27 -11.26 -6.16
N ASP A 103 6.80 -12.47 -6.12
CA ASP A 103 7.96 -12.84 -5.29
C ASP A 103 9.29 -12.58 -6.01
N THR A 104 10.40 -12.89 -5.32
CA THR A 104 11.75 -12.71 -5.87
C THR A 104 12.08 -13.60 -7.07
N GLN A 105 11.26 -14.62 -7.34
CA GLN A 105 11.37 -15.54 -8.46
C GLN A 105 10.44 -15.15 -9.62
N GLY A 106 9.64 -14.09 -9.46
CA GLY A 106 8.70 -13.61 -10.46
C GLY A 106 7.32 -14.27 -10.39
N ASN A 107 7.08 -15.17 -9.43
CA ASN A 107 5.80 -15.86 -9.28
C ASN A 107 4.82 -15.01 -8.46
N PHE A 108 3.55 -15.07 -8.81
CA PHE A 108 2.50 -14.39 -8.04
C PHE A 108 1.98 -15.32 -6.94
N ASN A 109 2.15 -14.92 -5.69
CA ASN A 109 1.69 -15.68 -4.53
C ASN A 109 1.28 -14.76 -3.37
N PHE A 110 0.96 -15.38 -2.24
CA PHE A 110 0.75 -14.69 -0.98
C PHE A 110 1.30 -15.50 0.19
N ILE A 111 1.57 -14.80 1.29
CA ILE A 111 1.99 -15.37 2.56
C ILE A 111 1.46 -14.56 3.74
N LEU A 112 0.90 -15.25 4.73
CA LEU A 112 0.59 -14.75 6.07
C LEU A 112 1.62 -15.33 7.04
N ARG A 113 2.25 -14.48 7.86
CA ARG A 113 3.31 -14.88 8.80
C ARG A 113 2.90 -14.72 10.26
N GLY A 114 3.45 -15.54 11.16
CA GLY A 114 3.33 -15.46 12.62
C GLY A 114 4.27 -14.42 13.22
N GLU A 115 4.05 -13.94 14.46
CA GLU A 115 4.64 -12.70 15.05
C GLU A 115 6.17 -12.60 14.94
N ASP A 116 6.84 -13.75 14.87
CA ASP A 116 8.28 -13.85 14.64
C ASP A 116 8.74 -13.23 13.30
N GLY A 117 7.86 -13.10 12.31
CA GLY A 117 8.14 -12.59 10.96
C GLY A 117 8.70 -13.64 10.01
N THR A 118 8.78 -14.90 10.44
CA THR A 118 9.42 -16.00 9.69
C THR A 118 8.51 -17.21 9.55
N THR A 119 7.75 -17.56 10.59
CA THR A 119 6.77 -18.66 10.56
C THR A 119 5.68 -18.37 9.52
N THR A 120 5.56 -19.24 8.52
CA THR A 120 4.42 -19.21 7.59
C THR A 120 3.18 -19.80 8.26
N LEU A 121 2.08 -19.05 8.27
CA LEU A 121 0.78 -19.49 8.76
C LEU A 121 -0.12 -19.93 7.61
N ILE A 122 -0.16 -19.16 6.52
CA ILE A 122 -0.94 -19.47 5.33
C ILE A 122 -0.13 -19.04 4.11
N ASP A 123 -0.13 -19.86 3.07
CA ASP A 123 0.40 -19.50 1.75
C ASP A 123 -0.45 -20.14 0.65
N HIS A 124 0.02 -20.07 -0.60
CA HIS A 124 -0.65 -20.65 -1.78
C HIS A 124 -0.93 -22.16 -1.70
N THR A 125 -0.27 -22.90 -0.79
CA THR A 125 -0.52 -24.34 -0.59
C THR A 125 -1.47 -24.62 0.58
N GLY A 126 -1.97 -23.59 1.26
CA GLY A 126 -2.98 -23.69 2.31
C GLY A 126 -2.50 -23.29 3.70
N ILE A 127 -3.26 -23.71 4.71
CA ILE A 127 -3.05 -23.41 6.13
C ILE A 127 -1.96 -24.33 6.69
N LYS A 128 -1.01 -23.77 7.45
CA LYS A 128 0.08 -24.52 8.09
C LYS A 128 -0.27 -24.92 9.52
N GLU A 129 0.41 -25.94 10.03
CA GLU A 129 0.22 -26.45 11.40
C GLU A 129 0.23 -25.32 12.46
N LYS A 130 1.24 -24.45 12.43
CA LYS A 130 1.38 -23.33 13.38
C LYS A 130 0.29 -22.26 13.27
N ALA A 131 -0.56 -22.29 12.24
CA ALA A 131 -1.72 -21.41 12.13
C ALA A 131 -2.92 -21.92 12.92
N ILE A 132 -2.94 -23.20 13.29
CA ILE A 132 -3.98 -23.82 14.10
C ILE A 132 -3.46 -23.90 15.52
N ALA A 133 -4.09 -23.16 16.45
CA ALA A 133 -3.74 -23.25 17.86
C ALA A 133 -4.12 -24.62 18.44
N ASP A 134 -3.40 -25.04 19.48
CA ASP A 134 -3.69 -26.29 20.18
C ASP A 134 -5.15 -26.33 20.64
N LYS A 135 -5.82 -27.47 20.39
CA LYS A 135 -7.23 -27.72 20.75
C LYS A 135 -8.24 -26.78 20.08
N LEU A 136 -7.85 -26.06 19.02
CA LEU A 136 -8.74 -25.10 18.34
C LEU A 136 -9.89 -25.76 17.56
N ILE A 137 -9.66 -26.95 16.99
CA ILE A 137 -10.64 -27.62 16.13
C ILE A 137 -11.87 -28.03 16.95
N LYS A 138 -13.01 -27.39 16.67
CA LYS A 138 -14.31 -27.70 17.29
C LYS A 138 -15.06 -28.74 16.47
N SER A 139 -15.95 -29.51 17.10
CA SER A 139 -16.72 -30.56 16.43
C SER A 139 -17.52 -30.03 15.22
N ASN A 140 -18.16 -28.86 15.33
CA ASN A 140 -18.92 -28.25 14.25
C ASN A 140 -18.07 -27.65 13.11
N MET A 141 -16.73 -27.67 13.23
CA MET A 141 -15.81 -27.31 12.14
C MET A 141 -15.45 -28.51 11.26
N VAL A 142 -15.81 -29.72 11.68
CA VAL A 142 -15.60 -30.96 10.95
C VAL A 142 -16.94 -31.36 10.36
N ALA A 143 -17.02 -31.47 9.03
CA ALA A 143 -18.24 -31.90 8.38
C ALA A 143 -18.51 -33.40 8.62
N ASP A 144 -19.77 -33.80 8.55
CA ASP A 144 -20.17 -35.18 8.77
C ASP A 144 -19.44 -36.14 7.83
N ASN A 145 -19.02 -37.29 8.36
CA ASN A 145 -18.32 -38.36 7.62
C ASN A 145 -16.98 -37.94 6.95
N THR A 146 -16.34 -36.85 7.39
CA THR A 146 -15.08 -36.37 6.77
C THR A 146 -13.79 -36.86 7.43
N ILE A 147 -13.83 -37.31 8.69
CA ILE A 147 -12.64 -37.87 9.36
C ILE A 147 -12.52 -39.34 8.99
N GLY A 148 -11.58 -39.63 8.07
CA GLY A 148 -11.29 -40.97 7.59
C GLY A 148 -10.11 -41.63 8.27
N GLU A 149 -9.78 -42.84 7.82
CA GLU A 149 -8.72 -43.69 8.35
C GLU A 149 -7.33 -43.03 8.40
N GLN A 150 -7.05 -42.11 7.48
CA GLN A 150 -5.74 -41.45 7.37
C GLN A 150 -5.58 -40.32 8.40
N GLN A 151 -6.68 -39.75 8.89
CA GLN A 151 -6.66 -38.66 9.87
C GLN A 151 -6.69 -39.16 11.31
N ILE A 152 -6.96 -40.46 11.53
CA ILE A 152 -7.10 -41.06 12.85
C ILE A 152 -5.77 -41.68 13.29
N ASN A 153 -5.24 -41.22 14.44
CA ASN A 153 -4.23 -41.96 15.16
C ASN A 153 -4.89 -43.07 15.98
N TYR A 154 -4.93 -44.27 15.42
CA TYR A 154 -5.61 -45.43 16.03
C TYR A 154 -5.12 -45.77 17.42
N SER A 155 -3.80 -45.73 17.67
CA SER A 155 -3.24 -46.01 18.99
C SER A 155 -3.75 -45.02 20.04
N SER A 156 -3.68 -43.72 19.74
CA SER A 156 -4.17 -42.68 20.63
C SER A 156 -5.69 -42.74 20.82
N LEU A 157 -6.43 -43.03 19.75
CA LEU A 157 -7.88 -43.23 19.81
C LEU A 157 -8.25 -44.39 20.74
N VAL A 158 -7.65 -45.57 20.54
CA VAL A 158 -7.91 -46.76 21.39
C VAL A 158 -7.54 -46.48 22.84
N THR A 159 -6.36 -45.88 23.10
CA THR A 159 -5.99 -45.46 24.46
C THR A 159 -6.98 -44.47 25.06
N GLY A 160 -7.49 -43.54 24.26
CA GLY A 160 -8.53 -42.61 24.66
C GLY A 160 -9.84 -43.31 25.03
N LEU A 161 -10.24 -44.28 24.22
CA LEU A 161 -11.46 -45.07 24.41
C LEU A 161 -11.43 -45.93 25.68
N ASN A 162 -10.27 -46.39 26.15
CA ASN A 162 -10.17 -47.12 27.43
C ASN A 162 -9.47 -46.39 28.56
N LYS A 163 -9.58 -45.05 28.56
CA LYS A 163 -9.49 -44.27 29.80
C LYS A 163 -10.63 -44.66 30.74
N ASP A 164 -10.34 -44.66 32.05
CA ASP A 164 -11.27 -45.05 33.14
C ASP A 164 -12.60 -44.26 33.17
N THR A 165 -12.65 -43.11 32.48
CA THR A 165 -13.83 -42.25 32.40
C THR A 165 -14.82 -42.66 31.31
N ASN A 166 -14.44 -43.53 30.38
CA ASN A 166 -15.36 -44.05 29.37
C ASN A 166 -16.09 -45.28 29.91
N THR A 167 -17.42 -45.20 29.99
CA THR A 167 -18.30 -46.29 30.48
C THR A 167 -18.75 -47.25 29.37
N SER A 168 -18.42 -46.97 28.10
CA SER A 168 -18.67 -47.87 26.96
C SER A 168 -17.39 -48.69 26.67
N LEU A 169 -17.34 -49.96 27.09
CA LEU A 169 -16.07 -50.73 27.27
C LEU A 169 -15.34 -51.09 25.96
N ILE A 170 -14.06 -50.75 25.84
CA ILE A 170 -13.17 -51.24 24.77
C ILE A 170 -11.79 -51.56 25.32
N GLN A 171 -11.41 -52.80 25.60
CA GLN A 171 -10.00 -53.21 25.83
C GLN A 171 -9.78 -54.50 25.05
N ALA A 172 -8.67 -54.67 24.33
CA ALA A 172 -8.58 -55.68 23.27
C ALA A 172 -7.18 -56.31 23.08
N SER A 173 -7.17 -57.62 22.81
CA SER A 173 -5.97 -58.37 22.39
C SER A 173 -6.24 -59.50 21.37
N LYS A 174 -7.49 -59.69 20.92
CA LYS A 174 -7.83 -60.01 19.51
C LYS A 174 -9.34 -59.88 19.34
N VAL A 175 -9.77 -59.39 18.19
CA VAL A 175 -11.14 -58.98 17.90
C VAL A 175 -11.51 -59.47 16.51
N ALA A 176 -12.71 -60.03 16.38
CA ALA A 176 -13.55 -60.10 15.17
C ALA A 176 -14.65 -61.10 15.48
N ILE A 177 -15.95 -60.73 15.44
CA ILE A 177 -16.98 -61.71 15.06
C ILE A 177 -18.12 -61.00 14.33
N ASP A 178 -18.29 -61.40 13.08
CA ASP A 178 -19.52 -61.29 12.32
C ASP A 178 -20.27 -62.63 12.45
N LEU A 179 -21.58 -62.63 12.69
CA LEU A 179 -22.40 -63.83 12.90
C LEU A 179 -23.48 -64.05 11.82
N THR A 180 -23.44 -63.25 10.75
CA THR A 180 -24.26 -63.49 9.54
C THR A 180 -23.54 -64.32 8.49
#